data_AF-A0A961CBK8-F1
#
_entry.id   AF-A0A961CBK8-F1
#
_cell.length_a   1.000
_cell.length_b   1.000
_cell.length_c   1.000
_cell.angle_alpha   90.00
_cell.angle_beta   90.00
_cell.angle_gamma   90.00
#
_symmetry.space_group_name_H-M   'P 1'
#
loop_
_entity.id
_entity.type
_entity.pdbx_description
1 polymer ?
#
loop_
_entity_poly.entity_id
_entity_poly.type
_entity_poly.pdbx_seq_one_letter_code
_entity_poly.pdbx_strand_id
1 'polypeptide(L)' 'YPIQVAGVARLADGLAIGGVRHQFRDEAGGFRALLTVEFPAVSLPTILRGHRWHLAIEFSNWIEAAARTG' A
#
# COMPACT_ATOMS: atom_id res chain seq x y z
N TYR A 1 -14.63 1.71 -3.04
CA TYR A 1 -13.51 0.75 -3.10
C TYR A 1 -14.02 -0.61 -2.64
N PRO A 2 -14.68 -1.37 -3.53
CA PRO A 2 -15.28 -2.66 -3.19
C PRO A 2 -14.25 -3.74 -2.86
N ILE A 3 -13.02 -3.63 -3.38
CA ILE A 3 -11.94 -4.57 -3.09
C ILE A 3 -11.05 -3.94 -2.03
N GLN A 4 -10.76 -4.70 -0.97
CA GLN A 4 -9.85 -4.29 0.09
C GLN A 4 -8.92 -5.44 0.48
N VAL A 5 -7.64 -5.12 0.66
CA VAL A 5 -6.62 -6.00 1.20
C VAL A 5 -6.06 -5.30 2.43
N ALA A 6 -6.34 -5.85 3.62
CA ALA A 6 -5.93 -5.27 4.88
C ALA A 6 -5.18 -6.27 5.74
N GLY A 7 -4.21 -5.79 6.52
CA GLY A 7 -3.38 -6.61 7.39
C GLY A 7 -2.80 -5.80 8.53
N VAL A 8 -2.41 -6.49 9.61
CA VAL A 8 -1.77 -5.88 10.79
C VAL A 8 -0.41 -6.54 10.96
N ALA A 9 0.65 -5.73 11.02
CA ALA A 9 1.98 -6.21 11.36
C ALA A 9 2.05 -6.40 12.88
N ARG A 10 2.45 -7.60 13.31
CA ARG A 10 2.55 -7.96 14.73
C ARG A 10 3.92 -8.52 15.06
N LEU A 11 4.41 -8.23 16.26
CA LEU A 11 5.55 -8.92 16.87
C LEU A 11 5.15 -10.34 17.29
N ALA A 12 6.14 -11.14 17.68
CA ALA A 12 5.94 -12.52 18.13
C ALA A 12 5.01 -12.63 19.36
N ASP A 13 4.99 -11.59 20.21
CA ASP A 13 4.11 -11.50 21.38
C ASP A 13 2.70 -10.97 21.04
N GLY A 14 2.41 -10.70 19.77
CA GLY A 14 1.13 -10.21 19.29
C GLY A 14 0.98 -8.69 19.29
N LEU A 15 1.96 -7.92 19.76
CA LEU A 15 1.91 -6.46 19.73
C LEU A 15 1.79 -5.95 18.29
N ALA A 16 0.75 -5.16 18.02
CA ALA A 16 0.58 -4.51 16.72
C ALA A 16 1.58 -3.35 16.58
N ILE A 17 2.37 -3.39 15.50
CA ILE A 17 3.42 -2.40 15.20
C ILE A 17 3.18 -1.64 13.90
N GLY A 18 2.07 -1.92 13.22
CA GLY A 18 1.69 -1.24 11.99
C GLY A 18 0.52 -1.94 11.33
N GLY A 19 0.01 -1.32 10.28
CA GLY A 19 -1.15 -1.77 9.54
C GLY A 19 -1.04 -1.42 8.07
N VAL A 20 -1.69 -2.21 7.22
CA VAL A 20 -1.83 -1.93 5.79
C VAL A 20 -3.30 -2.01 5.42
N ARG A 21 -3.71 -1.11 4.52
CA ARG A 21 -5.02 -1.16 3.87
C ARG A 21 -4.90 -0.65 2.45
N HIS A 22 -4.93 -1.58 1.51
CA HIS A 22 -4.99 -1.28 0.08
C HIS A 22 -6.44 -1.42 -0.38
N GLN A 23 -6.97 -0.38 -1.00
CA GLN A 23 -8.37 -0.34 -1.42
C GLN A 23 -8.45 -0.03 -2.90
N PHE A 24 -9.23 -0.80 -3.65
CA PHE A 24 -9.34 -0.69 -5.10
C PHE A 24 -10.78 -0.49 -5.53
N ARG A 25 -10.96 0.25 -6.63
CA ARG A 25 -12.23 0.35 -7.37
C ARG A 25 -11.92 0.48 -8.84
N ASP A 26 -12.80 -0.03 -9.68
CA ASP A 26 -12.72 0.17 -11.11
C ASP A 26 -13.03 1.62 -11.48
N GLU A 27 -12.38 2.10 -12.54
CA GLU A 27 -12.66 3.36 -13.24
C GLU A 27 -12.68 3.07 -14.75
N ALA A 28 -13.27 3.95 -15.57
CA ALA A 28 -13.55 3.68 -16.99
C ALA A 28 -12.33 3.25 -17.85
N GLY A 29 -11.10 3.53 -17.41
CA GLY A 29 -9.85 3.16 -18.08
C GLY A 29 -8.86 2.40 -17.22
N GLY A 30 -9.30 1.76 -16.14
CA GLY A 30 -8.43 1.02 -15.23
C GLY A 30 -9.02 0.95 -13.83
N PHE A 31 -8.21 1.28 -12.82
CA PHE A 31 -8.65 1.29 -11.43
C PHE A 31 -8.02 2.44 -10.67
N ARG A 32 -8.64 2.79 -9.54
CA ARG A 32 -8.03 3.66 -8.53
C ARG A 32 -7.67 2.85 -7.30
N ALA A 33 -6.45 3.04 -6.81
CA ALA A 33 -5.96 2.47 -5.57
C ALA A 33 -5.74 3.55 -4.50
N LEU A 34 -6.14 3.24 -3.26
CA LEU A 34 -5.66 3.93 -2.06
C LEU A 34 -4.74 2.99 -1.31
N LEU A 35 -3.48 3.38 -1.17
CA LEU A 35 -2.42 2.58 -0.56
C LEU A 35 -2.08 3.13 0.83
N THR A 36 -2.80 2.70 1.85
CA THR A 36 -2.64 3.20 3.23
C THR A 36 -1.72 2.28 4.02
N VAL A 37 -0.73 2.87 4.69
CA VAL A 37 0.17 2.19 5.63
C VAL A 37 0.23 2.99 6.93
N GLU A 38 0.03 2.30 8.04
CA GLU A 38 0.08 2.83 9.39
C GLU A 38 1.44 2.53 10.02
N PHE A 39 2.05 3.56 10.59
CA PHE A 39 3.36 3.49 11.24
C PHE A 39 3.24 3.82 12.73
N PRO A 40 4.13 3.31 13.59
CA PRO A 40 4.26 3.78 14.96
C PRO A 40 4.44 5.30 14.99
N ALA A 41 3.82 5.99 15.95
CA ALA A 41 3.85 7.45 16.05
C ALA A 41 5.26 8.05 16.14
N VAL A 42 6.22 7.26 16.64
CA VAL A 42 7.65 7.64 16.76
C VAL A 42 8.43 7.53 15.46
N SER A 43 7.80 7.10 14.37
CA SER A 43 8.46 6.94 13.07
C SER A 43 8.89 8.27 12.49
N LEU A 44 10.13 8.33 11.99
CA LEU A 44 10.69 9.56 11.43
C LEU A 44 9.93 9.98 10.16
N PRO A 45 9.70 11.29 9.92
CA PRO A 45 9.05 11.77 8.70
C PRO A 45 9.76 11.34 7.40
N THR A 46 11.07 11.09 7.45
CA THR A 46 11.86 10.54 6.33
C THR A 46 11.39 9.14 5.94
N ILE A 47 11.03 8.28 6.91
CA ILE A 47 10.49 6.95 6.66
C ILE A 47 9.16 7.05 5.93
N LEU A 48 8.26 7.93 6.37
CA LEU A 48 6.95 8.12 5.73
C LEU A 48 7.12 8.60 4.27
N ARG A 49 8.04 9.54 4.02
CA ARG A 49 8.35 10.01 2.65
C ARG A 49 8.94 8.91 1.79
N GLY A 50 9.92 8.17 2.30
CA GLY A 50 10.54 7.05 1.58
C GLY A 50 9.52 5.96 1.25
N HIS A 51 8.62 5.65 2.18
CA HIS A 51 7.62 4.61 1.97
C HIS A 51 6.55 5.00 0.94
N ARG A 52 6.18 6.28 0.87
CA ARG A 52 5.31 6.77 -0.22
C ARG A 52 5.96 6.56 -1.59
N TRP A 53 7.25 6.85 -1.72
CA TRP A 53 7.99 6.60 -2.96
C TRP A 53 8.13 5.12 -3.28
N HIS A 54 8.40 4.29 -2.27
CA HIS A 54 8.45 2.84 -2.42
C HIS A 54 7.14 2.30 -3.02
N LEU A 55 5.98 2.66 -2.44
CA LEU A 55 4.68 2.22 -2.94
C LEU A 55 4.39 2.75 -4.35
N ALA A 56 4.74 4.00 -4.64
CA ALA A 56 4.58 4.58 -5.96
C ALA A 56 5.37 3.80 -7.02
N ILE A 57 6.64 3.46 -6.74
CA ILE A 57 7.49 2.68 -7.64
C ILE A 57 6.94 1.27 -7.81
N GLU A 58 6.64 0.57 -6.71
CA GLU A 58 6.17 -0.82 -6.73
C GLU A 58 4.89 -0.98 -7.56
N PHE A 59 3.85 -0.20 -7.25
CA PHE A 59 2.58 -0.30 -7.95
C PHE A 59 2.65 0.18 -9.40
N SER A 60 3.45 1.22 -9.70
CA SER A 60 3.64 1.66 -11.10
C SER A 60 4.28 0.56 -11.93
N ASN A 61 5.34 -0.08 -11.42
CA ASN A 61 6.01 -1.17 -12.10
C ASN A 61 5.06 -2.36 -12.36
N TRP A 62 4.21 -2.72 -11.39
CA TRP A 62 3.23 -3.78 -11.57
C TRP A 62 2.16 -3.44 -12.61
N ILE A 63 1.64 -2.21 -12.59
CA ILE A 63 0.65 -1.74 -13.57
C ILE A 63 1.25 -1.77 -14.97
N GLU A 64 2.45 -1.23 -15.14
CA GLU A 64 3.14 -1.24 -16.43
C GLU A 64 3.46 -2.66 -16.92
N ALA A 65 3.87 -3.55 -16.01
CA ALA A 65 4.12 -4.95 -16.35
C ALA A 65 2.84 -5.64 -16.82
N ALA A 66 1.73 -5.48 -16.10
CA ALA A 66 0.44 -6.04 -16.47
C ALA A 66 -0.05 -5.52 -17.84
N ALA A 67 0.11 -4.22 -18.09
CA ALA A 67 -0.28 -3.59 -19.34
C ALA A 67 0.55 -4.06 -20.56
N ARG A 68 1.79 -4.55 -20.36
CA ARG A 68 2.59 -5.15 -21.43
C ARG A 68 2.23 -6.60 -21.74
N THR A 69 1.51 -7.26 -20.84
CA THR A 69 1.19 -8.69 -20.95
C THR A 69 -0.23 -8.98 -21.45
N GLY A 70 -1.07 -7.96 -21.57
CA GLY A 70 -2.40 -8.03 -22.20
C GLY A 70 -2.38 -7.50 -23.62
#